data_AF-G0MW39-F1
#
_entry.id   AF-G0MW39-F1
#
_cell.length_a   1.000
_cell.length_b   1.000
_cell.length_c   1.000
_cell.angle_alpha   90.00
_cell.angle_beta   90.00
_cell.angle_gamma   90.00
#
_symmetry.space_group_name_H-M   'P 1'
#
loop_
_entity.id
_entity.type
_entity.pdbx_description
1 polymer ?
#
loop_
_entity_poly.entity_id
_entity_poly.type
_entity_poly.pdbx_seq_one_letter_code
_entity_poly.pdbx_strand_id
1 'polypeptide(L)'
;MTNFTKVEKSRATSFVNQLLPCEPAETTVEDADIPDFIKEMNDEAGATTVVKNCELKRYLSDDVIYSESVENYWRRRKLDFPCLFEVAAKVFSIVPSESACETTFSLAGHLLDKRRNRLQHETVEKIVVGCQLATKYPEWVEDLQE
;
A
#
# COMPACT_ATOMS: atom_id res chain seq x y z
N MET A 1 -4.83 -24.72 -2.52
CA MET A 1 -4.09 -23.81 -1.61
C MET A 1 -3.84 -24.57 -0.31
N THR A 2 -2.58 -24.75 0.08
CA THR A 2 -2.25 -25.35 1.38
C THR A 2 -2.67 -24.39 2.49
N ASN A 3 -3.33 -24.90 3.52
CA ASN A 3 -3.69 -24.09 4.67
C ASN A 3 -2.41 -23.64 5.40
N PHE A 4 -2.26 -22.34 5.66
CA PHE A 4 -1.16 -21.81 6.46
C PHE A 4 -1.11 -22.48 7.83
N THR A 5 0.09 -22.86 8.28
CA THR A 5 0.32 -23.44 9.60
C THR A 5 -0.02 -22.42 10.70
N LYS A 6 -0.33 -22.91 11.91
CA LYS A 6 -0.58 -22.02 13.07
C LYS A 6 0.61 -21.09 13.35
N VAL A 7 1.83 -21.58 13.12
CA VAL A 7 3.07 -20.81 13.32
C VAL A 7 3.18 -19.68 12.29
N GLU A 8 2.93 -19.97 11.01
CA GLU A 8 2.93 -18.95 9.94
C GLU A 8 1.87 -17.88 10.18
N LYS A 9 0.64 -18.30 10.56
CA LYS A 9 -0.43 -17.35 10.93
C LYS A 9 -0.01 -16.45 12.09
N SER A 10 0.58 -17.02 13.14
CA SER A 10 1.07 -16.25 14.29
C SER A 10 2.14 -15.23 13.89
N ARG A 11 3.12 -15.65 13.07
CA ARG A 11 4.17 -14.76 12.54
C ARG A 11 3.59 -13.64 11.68
N ALA A 12 2.66 -13.96 10.79
CA ALA A 12 2.01 -12.97 9.93
C ALA A 12 1.23 -11.93 10.76
N THR A 13 0.43 -12.38 11.75
CA THR A 13 -0.29 -11.49 12.65
C THR A 13 0.67 -10.58 13.43
N SER A 14 1.78 -11.14 13.95
CA SER A 14 2.79 -10.35 14.65
C SER A 14 3.43 -9.30 13.75
N PHE A 15 3.72 -9.64 12.50
CA PHE A 15 4.29 -8.74 11.52
C PHE A 15 3.33 -7.60 11.17
N VAL A 16 2.06 -7.91 10.88
CA VAL A 16 1.04 -6.89 10.60
C VAL A 16 0.87 -5.95 11.79
N ASN A 17 0.83 -6.47 13.02
CA ASN A 17 0.73 -5.66 14.23
C ASN A 17 1.92 -4.71 14.41
N GLN A 18 3.11 -5.11 13.98
CA GLN A 18 4.30 -4.25 14.01
C GLN A 18 4.21 -3.08 13.01
N LEU A 19 3.52 -3.28 11.88
CA LEU A 19 3.38 -2.28 10.82
C LEU A 19 2.23 -1.29 11.04
N LEU A 20 1.30 -1.59 11.95
CA LEU A 20 0.20 -0.68 12.25
C LEU A 20 0.73 0.62 12.87
N PRO A 21 0.18 1.79 12.48
CA PRO A 21 0.61 3.08 13.03
C PRO A 21 0.59 3.06 14.57
N CYS A 22 1.72 3.38 15.19
CA CYS A 22 1.89 3.30 16.65
C CYS A 22 1.36 4.55 17.38
N GLU A 23 0.89 5.57 16.68
CA GLU A 23 0.36 6.79 17.28
C GLU A 23 -0.89 7.20 16.50
N PRO A 24 -1.96 7.67 17.17
CA PRO A 24 -2.99 8.40 16.45
C PRO A 24 -2.29 9.59 15.79
N ALA A 25 -2.57 9.84 14.51
CA ALA A 25 -2.38 11.19 14.01
C ALA A 25 -3.15 12.09 14.97
N GLU A 26 -2.44 12.87 15.80
CA GLU A 26 -3.05 13.89 16.63
C GLU A 26 -3.73 14.85 15.66
N THR A 27 -5.01 14.62 15.41
CA THR A 27 -5.88 15.69 14.96
C THR A 27 -5.96 16.58 16.18
N THR A 28 -5.07 17.56 16.28
CA THR A 28 -5.25 18.71 17.16
C THR A 28 -6.49 19.41 16.64
N VAL A 29 -7.66 18.93 17.05
CA VAL A 29 -8.85 19.75 17.06
C VAL A 29 -8.48 20.79 18.11
N GLU A 30 -8.05 21.97 17.67
CA GLU A 30 -8.00 23.12 18.57
C GLU A 30 -9.33 23.13 19.30
N ASP A 31 -9.32 23.25 20.63
CA ASP A 31 -10.49 23.31 21.50
C ASP A 31 -11.38 24.50 21.08
N ALA A 32 -12.09 24.35 19.97
CA ALA A 32 -13.20 25.20 19.62
C ALA A 32 -14.29 24.92 20.65
N ASP A 33 -14.89 25.95 21.22
CA ASP A 33 -16.00 25.84 22.17
C ASP A 33 -17.10 24.93 21.61
N ILE A 34 -17.03 23.64 21.95
CA ILE A 34 -18.04 22.66 21.58
C ILE A 34 -19.23 22.92 22.51
N PRO A 35 -20.41 23.27 21.97
CA PRO A 35 -21.60 23.49 22.78
C PRO A 35 -21.97 22.27 23.63
N ASP A 36 -22.40 22.50 24.87
CA ASP A 36 -22.67 21.44 25.86
C ASP A 36 -23.65 20.36 25.35
N PHE A 37 -24.59 20.71 24.46
CA PHE A 37 -25.53 19.74 23.88
C PHE A 37 -24.85 18.68 23.01
N ILE A 38 -23.69 18.97 22.41
CA ILE A 38 -22.91 18.01 21.62
C ILE A 38 -22.14 17.06 22.55
N LYS A 39 -21.67 17.56 23.71
CA LYS A 39 -21.05 16.71 24.74
C LYS A 39 -22.06 15.73 25.33
N GLU A 40 -23.28 16.20 25.62
CA GLU A 40 -24.34 15.38 26.22
C GLU A 40 -24.83 14.27 25.29
N MET A 41 -24.77 14.46 23.96
CA MET A 41 -25.05 13.41 22.97
C MET A 41 -23.90 12.41 22.77
N ASN A 42 -22.69 12.73 23.22
CA ASN A 42 -21.51 11.89 23.01
C ASN A 42 -21.34 10.81 24.08
N ASP A 43 -22.13 10.84 25.16
CA ASP A 43 -22.08 9.86 26.24
C ASP A 43 -22.74 8.50 25.86
N GLU A 44 -23.43 8.42 24.71
CA GLU A 44 -23.93 7.16 24.14
C GLU A 44 -23.08 6.62 22.97
N ALA A 45 -22.08 7.38 22.50
CA ALA A 45 -21.13 6.98 21.46
C ALA A 45 -19.72 6.97 22.04
N GLY A 46 -19.45 5.95 22.86
CA GLY A 46 -18.20 5.79 23.60
C GLY A 46 -16.94 6.13 22.81
N ALA A 47 -16.15 7.04 23.38
CA ALA A 47 -14.71 7.17 23.28
C ALA A 47 -14.06 6.64 21.98
N THR A 48 -13.62 7.57 21.11
CA THR A 48 -12.69 7.30 19.98
C THR A 48 -11.28 6.94 20.48
N THR A 49 -11.16 5.93 21.33
CA THR A 49 -9.90 5.37 21.85
C THR A 49 -9.87 3.85 21.74
N VAL A 50 -10.39 3.33 20.63
CA VAL A 50 -10.38 1.91 20.31
C VAL A 50 -10.16 1.86 18.77
N VAL A 51 -9.20 1.17 18.14
CA VAL A 51 -8.47 -0.03 18.55
C VAL A 51 -7.26 -0.27 17.60
N LYS A 52 -6.02 -0.14 18.06
CA LYS A 52 -4.84 -0.63 17.30
C LYS A 52 -4.93 -2.13 16.98
N ASN A 53 -5.70 -2.88 17.77
CA ASN A 53 -5.81 -4.34 17.70
C ASN A 53 -7.20 -4.90 17.30
N CYS A 54 -8.25 -4.08 17.07
CA CYS A 54 -9.53 -4.63 16.57
C CYS A 54 -9.57 -4.69 15.07
N GLU A 55 -8.97 -3.76 14.32
CA GLU A 55 -9.17 -3.77 12.87
C GLU A 55 -8.73 -5.10 12.27
N LEU A 56 -7.55 -5.58 12.67
CA LEU A 56 -7.05 -6.88 12.25
C LEU A 56 -7.92 -8.04 12.75
N LYS A 57 -8.36 -8.02 14.02
CA LYS A 57 -9.25 -9.06 14.55
C LYS A 57 -10.60 -9.10 13.83
N ARG A 58 -11.18 -7.93 13.57
CA ARG A 58 -12.45 -7.75 12.86
C ARG A 58 -12.31 -8.19 11.40
N TYR A 59 -11.20 -7.86 10.74
CA TYR A 59 -10.89 -8.35 9.41
C TYR A 59 -10.77 -9.88 9.36
N LEU A 60 -10.08 -10.48 10.33
CA LEU A 60 -9.93 -11.94 10.41
C LEU A 60 -11.23 -12.68 10.74
N SER A 61 -12.22 -12.00 11.32
CA SER A 61 -13.57 -12.54 11.56
C SER A 61 -14.55 -12.24 10.43
N ASP A 62 -14.21 -11.36 9.49
CA ASP A 62 -15.07 -10.96 8.37
C ASP A 62 -14.98 -12.00 7.24
N ASP A 63 -16.10 -12.26 6.58
CA ASP A 63 -16.14 -13.17 5.45
C ASP A 63 -15.74 -12.41 4.17
N VAL A 64 -14.72 -12.92 3.48
CA VAL A 64 -14.18 -12.27 2.26
C VAL A 64 -14.95 -12.73 1.03
N ILE A 65 -15.44 -11.76 0.25
CA ILE A 65 -16.05 -12.01 -1.06
C ILE A 65 -14.93 -12.15 -2.11
N TYR A 66 -14.75 -13.33 -2.68
CA TYR A 66 -13.69 -13.65 -3.64
C TYR A 66 -13.95 -13.17 -5.10
N SER A 67 -14.98 -12.35 -5.33
CA SER A 67 -15.40 -11.96 -6.68
C SER A 67 -14.68 -10.72 -7.22
N GLU A 68 -13.80 -10.08 -6.44
CA GLU A 68 -13.10 -8.86 -6.83
C GLU A 68 -11.56 -8.98 -6.72
N SER A 69 -10.84 -8.06 -7.37
CA SER A 69 -9.39 -7.96 -7.21
C SER A 69 -9.02 -7.45 -5.81
N VAL A 70 -7.84 -7.82 -5.33
CA VAL A 70 -7.32 -7.37 -4.02
C VAL A 70 -7.30 -5.84 -3.93
N GLU A 71 -6.93 -5.17 -5.01
CA GLU A 71 -6.91 -3.70 -5.08
C GLU A 71 -8.30 -3.09 -4.91
N ASN A 72 -9.31 -3.64 -5.59
CA ASN A 72 -10.70 -3.15 -5.48
C ASN A 72 -11.28 -3.41 -4.09
N TYR A 73 -10.98 -4.57 -3.50
CA TYR A 73 -11.38 -4.92 -2.14
C TYR A 73 -10.87 -3.87 -1.14
N TRP A 74 -9.56 -3.59 -1.15
CA TRP A 74 -8.97 -2.63 -0.21
C TRP A 74 -9.43 -1.20 -0.49
N ARG A 75 -9.61 -0.82 -1.76
CA ARG A 75 -10.16 0.51 -2.10
C ARG A 75 -11.56 0.72 -1.51
N ARG A 76 -12.43 -0.28 -1.61
CA ARG A 76 -13.80 -0.25 -1.05
C ARG A 76 -13.81 -0.25 0.47
N ARG A 77 -12.92 -1.05 1.09
CA ARG A 77 -12.81 -1.23 2.55
C ARG A 77 -11.94 -0.18 3.26
N LYS A 78 -11.44 0.83 2.53
CA LYS A 78 -10.55 1.86 3.08
C LYS A 78 -11.14 2.62 4.27
N LEU A 79 -12.44 2.94 4.21
CA LEU A 79 -13.13 3.63 5.30
C LEU A 79 -13.45 2.70 6.47
N ASP A 80 -13.69 1.42 6.19
CA ASP A 80 -13.95 0.43 7.23
C ASP A 80 -12.68 0.15 8.03
N PHE A 81 -11.53 -0.05 7.36
CA PHE A 81 -10.26 -0.43 7.98
C PHE A 81 -9.14 0.54 7.59
N PRO A 82 -9.14 1.79 8.07
CA PRO A 82 -8.19 2.81 7.65
C PRO A 82 -6.73 2.45 8.00
N CYS A 83 -6.45 1.98 9.23
CA CYS A 83 -5.09 1.62 9.63
C CYS A 83 -4.61 0.36 8.90
N LEU A 84 -5.49 -0.64 8.78
CA LEU A 84 -5.14 -1.88 8.08
C LEU A 84 -4.99 -1.67 6.57
N PHE A 85 -5.72 -0.72 5.96
CA PHE A 85 -5.56 -0.34 4.56
C PHE A 85 -4.15 0.19 4.28
N GLU A 86 -3.60 1.03 5.16
CA GLU A 86 -2.22 1.51 5.02
C GLU A 86 -1.21 0.37 5.09
N VAL A 87 -1.41 -0.57 6.02
CA VAL A 87 -0.55 -1.75 6.13
C VAL A 87 -0.69 -2.65 4.91
N ALA A 88 -1.91 -2.88 4.43
CA ALA A 88 -2.18 -3.64 3.22
C ALA A 88 -1.48 -3.02 2.00
N ALA A 89 -1.58 -1.70 1.83
CA ALA A 89 -0.90 -0.98 0.76
C ALA A 89 0.63 -1.17 0.82
N LYS A 90 1.21 -1.09 2.02
CA LYS A 90 2.65 -1.36 2.24
C LYS A 90 3.00 -2.80 1.88
N VAL A 91 2.27 -3.78 2.39
CA VAL A 91 2.56 -5.21 2.17
C VAL A 91 2.40 -5.59 0.69
N PHE A 92 1.34 -5.15 0.02
CA PHE A 92 1.12 -5.47 -1.40
C PHE A 92 2.01 -4.68 -2.35
N SER A 93 2.65 -3.60 -1.89
CA SER A 93 3.70 -2.91 -2.67
C SER A 93 5.02 -3.67 -2.72
N ILE A 94 5.21 -4.69 -1.88
CA ILE A 94 6.41 -5.52 -1.87
C ILE A 94 6.39 -6.42 -3.09
N VAL A 95 7.42 -6.27 -3.93
CA VAL A 95 7.59 -7.10 -5.12
C VAL A 95 7.94 -8.53 -4.68
N PRO A 96 7.21 -9.56 -5.12
CA PRO A 96 7.41 -10.93 -4.64
C PRO A 96 8.64 -11.63 -5.23
N SER A 97 9.23 -11.09 -6.29
CA SER A 97 10.35 -11.71 -6.98
C SER A 97 11.27 -10.67 -7.62
N GLU A 98 12.58 -10.89 -7.48
CA GLU A 98 13.62 -10.10 -8.15
C GLU A 98 13.52 -10.17 -9.68
N SER A 99 12.90 -11.23 -10.22
CA SER A 99 12.63 -11.39 -11.66
C SER A 99 11.80 -10.27 -12.26
N ALA A 100 11.01 -9.55 -11.45
CA ALA A 100 10.28 -8.36 -11.88
C ALA A 100 11.22 -7.26 -12.41
N CYS A 101 12.46 -7.20 -11.91
CA CYS A 101 13.45 -6.21 -12.33
C CYS A 101 14.51 -6.79 -13.29
N GLU A 102 14.59 -8.12 -13.46
CA GLU A 102 15.62 -8.78 -14.29
C GLU A 102 15.58 -8.31 -15.75
N THR A 103 14.39 -8.15 -16.33
CA THR A 103 14.25 -7.67 -17.72
C THR A 103 14.79 -6.24 -17.85
N THR A 104 14.44 -5.38 -16.89
CA THR A 104 14.88 -3.98 -16.82
C THR A 104 16.39 -3.88 -16.65
N PHE A 105 16.99 -4.69 -15.77
CA PHE A 105 18.43 -4.73 -15.56
C PHE A 105 19.19 -5.36 -16.73
N SER A 106 18.61 -6.33 -17.42
CA SER A 106 19.19 -6.91 -18.63
C SER A 106 19.28 -5.87 -19.74
N LEU A 107 18.23 -5.06 -19.92
CA LEU A 107 18.23 -3.94 -20.86
C LEU A 107 19.27 -2.88 -20.47
N ALA A 108 19.31 -2.48 -19.20
CA ALA A 108 20.30 -1.53 -18.70
C ALA A 108 21.74 -2.05 -18.91
N GLY A 109 21.99 -3.33 -18.61
CA GLY A 109 23.27 -3.98 -18.83
C GLY A 109 23.66 -4.01 -20.31
N HIS A 110 22.72 -4.21 -21.22
CA HIS A 110 22.96 -4.13 -22.66
C HIS A 110 23.37 -2.71 -23.11
N LEU A 111 22.71 -1.67 -22.59
CA LEU A 111 23.01 -0.26 -22.91
C LEU A 111 24.33 0.23 -22.31
N LEU A 112 24.77 -0.38 -21.21
CA LEU A 112 26.05 -0.09 -20.54
C LEU A 112 27.21 -0.96 -21.02
N ASP A 113 26.96 -1.96 -21.88
CA ASP A 113 27.98 -2.88 -22.39
C ASP A 113 29.07 -2.13 -23.19
N LYS A 114 30.29 -2.68 -23.22
CA LYS A 114 31.50 -2.08 -23.83
C LYS A 114 31.46 -2.01 -25.37
N ARG A 115 30.30 -2.25 -25.98
CA ARG A 115 30.07 -2.15 -27.42
C ARG A 115 30.11 -0.68 -27.87
N ARG A 116 30.12 -0.44 -29.18
CA ARG A 116 30.21 0.91 -29.77
C ARG A 116 29.08 1.88 -29.36
N ASN A 117 28.00 1.38 -28.75
CA ASN A 117 26.82 2.16 -28.35
C ASN A 117 26.72 2.42 -26.84
N ARG A 118 27.83 2.30 -26.08
CA ARG A 118 27.80 2.53 -24.63
C ARG A 118 27.30 3.93 -24.28
N LEU A 119 26.20 4.01 -23.56
CA LEU A 119 25.64 5.26 -23.07
C LEU A 119 26.22 5.66 -21.70
N GLN A 120 26.06 6.93 -21.33
CA GLN A 120 26.35 7.38 -19.97
C GLN A 120 25.28 6.84 -19.01
N HIS A 121 25.66 6.58 -17.76
CA HIS A 121 24.74 6.00 -16.76
C HIS A 121 23.46 6.83 -16.60
N GLU A 122 23.58 8.16 -16.54
CA GLU A 122 22.44 9.08 -16.45
C GLU A 122 21.49 8.95 -17.65
N THR A 123 22.02 8.73 -18.85
CA THR A 123 21.22 8.53 -20.07
C THR A 123 20.51 7.18 -20.03
N VAL A 124 21.19 6.12 -19.60
CA VAL A 124 20.59 4.78 -19.47
C VAL A 124 19.46 4.80 -18.44
N GLU A 125 19.66 5.46 -17.30
CA GLU A 125 18.63 5.60 -16.27
C GLU A 125 17.36 6.26 -16.83
N LYS A 126 17.51 7.40 -17.53
CA LYS A 126 16.39 8.10 -18.17
C LYS A 126 15.66 7.22 -19.19
N ILE A 127 16.40 6.49 -20.03
CA ILE A 127 15.81 5.59 -21.03
C ILE A 127 15.06 4.44 -20.35
N VAL A 128 15.71 3.77 -19.40
CA VAL A 128 15.14 2.58 -18.75
C VAL A 128 13.90 2.95 -17.95
N VAL A 129 13.95 4.02 -17.15
CA VAL A 129 12.78 4.53 -16.41
C VAL A 129 11.70 5.00 -17.38
N GLY A 130 12.08 5.74 -18.43
CA GLY A 130 11.16 6.21 -19.47
C GLY A 130 10.42 5.06 -20.15
N CYS A 131 11.11 3.97 -20.51
CA CYS A 131 10.50 2.78 -21.09
C CYS A 131 9.49 2.11 -20.14
N GLN A 132 9.80 2.04 -18.84
CA GLN A 132 8.87 1.49 -17.85
C GLN A 132 7.63 2.37 -17.69
N LEU A 133 7.81 3.69 -17.66
CA LEU A 133 6.70 4.65 -17.57
C LEU A 133 5.82 4.61 -18.82
N ALA A 134 6.40 4.63 -20.01
CA ALA A 134 5.69 4.52 -21.28
C ALA A 134 4.90 3.21 -21.40
N THR A 135 5.43 2.10 -20.88
CA THR A 135 4.73 0.82 -20.88
C THR A 135 3.54 0.83 -19.91
N LYS A 136 3.68 1.51 -18.76
CA LYS A 136 2.66 1.58 -17.71
C LYS A 136 1.56 2.61 -18.01
N TYR A 137 1.92 3.72 -18.64
CA TYR A 137 1.05 4.85 -18.99
C TYR A 137 1.22 5.20 -20.48
N PRO A 138 0.71 4.36 -21.40
CA PRO A 138 0.83 4.60 -22.84
C PRO A 138 0.25 5.96 -23.27
N GLU A 139 -0.81 6.41 -22.58
CA GLU A 139 -1.49 7.67 -22.83
C GLU A 139 -0.57 8.89 -22.70
N TRP A 140 0.42 8.86 -21.79
CA TRP A 140 1.37 9.97 -21.63
C TRP A 140 2.31 10.14 -22.82
N VAL A 141 2.46 9.10 -23.65
CA VAL A 141 3.31 9.14 -24.85
C VAL A 141 2.52 9.65 -26.03
N GLU A 142 1.21 9.38 -26.08
CA GLU A 142 0.30 9.90 -27.11
C GLU A 142 0.18 11.43 -27.00
N ASP A 143 0.09 11.96 -25.79
CA ASP A 143 0.05 13.41 -25.51
C ASP A 143 1.32 14.17 -25.94
N LEU A 144 2.45 13.48 -26.16
CA LEU A 144 3.71 14.09 -26.62
C LEU A 144 3.79 14.23 -28.15
N GLN A 145 2.81 13.72 -28.89
CA GLN A 145 2.77 13.75 -30.36
C GLN A 145 1.95 14.91 -30.94
N GLU A 146 1.30 15.73 -30.10
CA GLU A 146 0.62 16.99 -30.47
C GLU A 146 1.55 18.21 -30.38
#